data_AF-A0A0M0K9N9-F1
#
_entry.id   AF-A0A0M0K9N9-F1
#
_cell.length_a   1.000
_cell.length_b   1.000
_cell.length_c   1.000
_cell.angle_alpha   90.00
_cell.angle_beta   90.00
_cell.angle_gamma   90.00
#
_symmetry.space_group_name_H-M   'P 1'
#
loop_
_entity.id
_entity.type
_entity.pdbx_description
1 polymer ?
#
loop_
_entity_poly.entity_id
_entity_poly.type
_entity_poly.pdbx_seq_one_letter_code
_entity_poly.pdbx_strand_id
1 'polypeptide(L)'
;MLTELMDDACSEPAEGLRQHSIELLVLMLAVIAVDTRGLDPKLLGQKFVAADVRACQKLFGALGASVPCVLPPVGRAGGSEARELVLEAISALRALELPVAARVGGAASIGALCETLLAARYDVRELTTLELLRWDCKEGVRGEGDGAMRVRIAAICETVPELLQRSDGAAGLEAAMRNACERNGGAVGVLFALTKEDEAQGGRKGLVAYVGGEAVDAPITALVCGLLDAIAGTPSLPSALSSNPLFKAQRIEQEGFGIRWEAVEGAPRLRVSSLRAAATRKTLLPAVLQLGLSL
;
A
#
# COMPACT_ATOMS: atom_id res chain seq x y z
N MET A 1 5.88 18.10 -3.16
CA MET A 1 5.92 18.66 -1.80
C MET A 1 6.43 17.67 -0.75
N LEU A 2 5.67 16.70 -0.23
CA LEU A 2 6.20 15.78 0.82
C LEU A 2 7.38 14.92 0.32
N THR A 3 7.37 14.46 -0.93
CA THR A 3 8.48 13.71 -1.52
C THR A 3 9.75 14.56 -1.64
N GLU A 4 9.62 15.79 -2.15
CA GLU A 4 10.74 16.75 -2.25
C GLU A 4 11.29 17.10 -0.86
N LEU A 5 10.43 17.32 0.14
CA LEU A 5 10.85 17.57 1.52
C LEU A 5 11.53 16.36 2.16
N MET A 6 11.12 15.14 1.80
CA MET A 6 11.81 13.93 2.25
C MET A 6 13.18 13.76 1.58
N ASP A 7 13.31 14.17 0.32
CA ASP A 7 14.60 14.22 -0.37
C ASP A 7 15.51 15.25 0.32
N ASP A 8 14.98 16.43 0.71
CA ASP A 8 15.70 17.45 1.46
C ASP A 8 16.17 16.93 2.84
N ALA A 9 15.33 16.22 3.60
CA ALA A 9 15.79 15.56 4.84
C ALA A 9 16.90 14.52 4.60
N CYS A 10 16.91 13.89 3.42
CA CYS A 10 17.99 12.97 3.05
C CYS A 10 19.28 13.70 2.68
N SER A 11 19.23 14.88 2.07
CA SER A 11 20.40 15.63 1.57
C SER A 11 20.94 16.71 2.51
N GLU A 12 20.09 17.41 3.26
CA GLU A 12 20.49 18.57 4.07
C GLU A 12 21.11 18.19 5.43
N PRO A 13 22.03 18.98 6.00
CA PRO A 13 22.46 18.82 7.38
C PRO A 13 21.30 19.08 8.35
N ALA A 14 21.39 18.55 9.59
CA ALA A 14 20.33 18.71 10.59
C ALA A 14 20.05 20.18 10.94
N GLU A 15 21.06 21.06 10.83
CA GLU A 15 20.93 22.51 11.02
C GLU A 15 20.06 23.18 9.95
N GLY A 16 20.07 22.68 8.70
CA GLY A 16 19.21 23.19 7.63
C GLY A 16 17.74 22.94 7.95
N LEU A 17 17.44 21.74 8.44
CA LEU A 17 16.08 21.34 8.81
C LEU A 17 15.48 22.17 9.96
N ARG A 18 16.30 22.79 10.81
CA ARG A 18 15.82 23.66 11.91
C ARG A 18 15.13 24.93 11.44
N GLN A 19 15.24 25.26 10.15
CA GLN A 19 14.53 26.40 9.55
C GLN A 19 13.04 26.08 9.32
N HIS A 20 12.67 24.79 9.30
CA HIS A 20 11.28 24.37 9.17
C HIS A 20 10.53 24.41 10.50
N SER A 21 9.19 24.43 10.42
CA SER A 21 8.36 24.37 11.63
C SER A 21 8.45 23.01 12.30
N ILE A 22 8.27 23.00 13.63
CA ILE A 22 8.30 21.76 14.43
C ILE A 22 7.24 20.77 13.93
N GLU A 23 6.05 21.26 13.58
CA GLU A 23 4.94 20.45 13.07
C GLU A 23 5.32 19.72 11.79
N LEU A 24 6.05 20.38 10.88
CA LEU A 24 6.51 19.76 9.65
C LEU A 24 7.55 18.67 9.93
N LEU A 25 8.51 18.94 10.81
CA LEU A 25 9.53 17.96 11.20
C LEU A 25 8.90 16.72 11.87
N VAL A 26 7.91 16.92 12.75
CA VAL A 26 7.15 15.83 13.38
C VAL A 26 6.37 15.04 12.32
N LEU A 27 5.74 15.71 11.37
CA LEU A 27 5.03 15.05 10.26
C LEU A 27 5.97 14.19 9.42
N MET A 28 7.15 14.72 9.05
CA MET A 28 8.16 13.97 8.29
C MET A 28 8.66 12.75 9.06
N LEU A 29 8.91 12.90 10.37
CA LEU A 29 9.31 11.78 11.22
C LEU A 29 8.21 10.72 11.32
N ALA A 30 6.95 11.12 11.46
CA ALA A 30 5.80 10.23 11.50
C ALA A 30 5.64 9.43 10.20
N VAL A 31 5.84 10.07 9.04
CA VAL A 31 5.81 9.40 7.72
C VAL A 31 6.92 8.35 7.63
N ILE A 32 8.16 8.70 7.98
CA ILE A 32 9.28 7.75 8.01
C ILE A 32 8.99 6.61 8.98
N ALA A 33 8.49 6.90 10.19
CA ALA A 33 8.15 5.87 11.16
C ALA A 33 7.14 4.87 10.59
N VAL A 34 6.08 5.33 9.92
CA VAL A 34 5.07 4.44 9.32
C VAL A 34 5.63 3.64 8.14
N ASP A 35 6.32 4.28 7.21
CA ASP A 35 6.80 3.63 5.98
C ASP A 35 7.93 2.63 6.23
N THR A 36 8.79 2.93 7.20
CA THR A 36 9.90 2.06 7.63
C THR A 36 9.50 1.04 8.71
N ARG A 37 8.24 1.07 9.16
CA ARG A 37 7.73 0.25 10.28
C ARG A 37 8.54 0.46 11.58
N GLY A 38 8.82 1.72 11.90
CA GLY A 38 9.59 2.13 13.06
C GLY A 38 11.07 1.74 12.97
N LEU A 39 11.60 1.60 11.74
CA LEU A 39 12.94 1.08 11.47
C LEU A 39 13.13 -0.36 11.99
N ASP A 40 12.17 -1.27 11.77
CA ASP A 40 12.36 -2.68 12.13
C ASP A 40 13.57 -3.27 11.37
N PRO A 41 14.64 -3.71 12.06
CA PRO A 41 15.86 -4.19 11.40
C PRO A 41 15.61 -5.37 10.45
N LYS A 42 14.54 -6.16 10.65
CA LYS A 42 14.17 -7.26 9.75
C LYS A 42 13.74 -6.79 8.37
N LEU A 43 13.34 -5.52 8.25
CA LEU A 43 12.82 -4.93 7.02
C LEU A 43 13.84 -4.04 6.29
N LEU A 44 15.09 -3.98 6.78
CA LEU A 44 16.19 -3.26 6.14
C LEU A 44 16.50 -3.84 4.75
N GLY A 45 16.43 -2.99 3.73
CA GLY A 45 16.58 -3.33 2.31
C GLY A 45 15.28 -3.74 1.63
N GLN A 46 14.19 -3.95 2.38
CA GLN A 46 12.87 -4.25 1.85
C GLN A 46 11.91 -3.05 1.95
N LYS A 47 11.89 -2.37 3.11
CA LYS A 47 11.01 -1.22 3.38
C LYS A 47 11.76 0.09 3.45
N PHE A 48 13.03 0.05 3.83
CA PHE A 48 13.85 1.23 4.02
C PHE A 48 15.32 0.90 3.80
N VAL A 49 16.12 1.93 3.63
CA VAL A 49 17.56 1.89 3.38
C VAL A 49 18.30 2.80 4.37
N ALA A 50 19.63 2.82 4.29
CA ALA A 50 20.45 3.67 5.17
C ALA A 50 20.12 5.18 5.06
N ALA A 51 19.56 5.62 3.93
CA ALA A 51 19.12 7.01 3.75
C ALA A 51 17.97 7.37 4.70
N ASP A 52 16.97 6.49 4.85
CA ASP A 52 15.85 6.70 5.78
C ASP A 52 16.33 6.75 7.24
N VAL A 53 17.30 5.90 7.60
CA VAL A 53 17.92 5.93 8.94
C VAL A 53 18.59 7.27 9.19
N ARG A 54 19.39 7.78 8.24
CA ARG A 54 20.02 9.11 8.35
C ARG A 54 19.00 10.25 8.43
N ALA A 55 17.96 10.22 7.60
CA ALA A 55 16.89 11.21 7.64
C ALA A 55 16.24 11.24 9.03
N CYS A 56 15.99 10.07 9.63
CA CYS A 56 15.50 9.95 10.99
C CYS A 56 16.48 10.55 12.02
N GLN A 57 17.79 10.30 11.92
CA GLN A 57 18.81 10.89 12.80
C GLN A 57 18.80 12.41 12.74
N LYS A 58 18.75 12.97 11.54
CA LYS A 58 18.69 14.42 11.32
C LYS A 58 17.41 15.02 11.91
N LEU A 59 16.27 14.38 11.72
CA LEU A 59 14.99 14.83 12.28
C LEU A 59 14.98 14.80 13.81
N PHE A 60 15.52 13.75 14.44
CA PHE A 60 15.71 13.71 15.89
C PHE A 60 16.61 14.86 16.37
N GLY A 61 17.74 15.12 15.69
CA GLY A 61 18.65 16.22 16.02
C GLY A 61 18.06 17.62 15.78
N ALA A 62 17.24 17.78 14.74
CA ALA A 62 16.51 19.02 14.45
C ALA A 62 15.43 19.29 15.49
N LEU A 63 14.80 18.23 16.02
CA LEU A 63 13.85 18.27 17.13
C LEU A 63 14.54 18.34 18.52
N GLY A 64 15.86 18.49 18.58
CA GLY A 64 16.62 18.75 19.80
C GLY A 64 17.08 17.51 20.58
N ALA A 65 16.90 16.30 20.04
CA ALA A 65 17.46 15.09 20.66
C ALA A 65 18.97 14.93 20.36
N SER A 66 19.70 14.34 21.32
CA SER A 66 21.10 13.93 21.12
C SER A 66 21.14 12.55 20.49
N VAL A 67 21.71 12.43 19.28
CA VAL A 67 21.74 11.17 18.51
C VAL A 67 23.12 10.53 18.62
N PRO A 68 23.27 9.35 19.27
CA PRO A 68 24.58 8.83 19.69
C PRO A 68 25.40 8.11 18.59
N CYS A 69 24.79 7.72 17.46
CA CYS A 69 25.46 6.91 16.42
C CYS A 69 25.11 7.42 15.01
N VAL A 70 25.65 8.57 14.61
CA VAL A 70 25.30 9.21 13.33
C VAL A 70 25.97 8.48 12.16
N LEU A 71 25.18 8.03 11.20
CA LEU A 71 25.70 7.37 10.00
C LEU A 71 26.44 8.37 9.09
N PRO A 72 27.59 7.98 8.51
CA PRO A 72 28.30 8.84 7.58
C PRO A 72 27.49 9.09 6.28
N PRO A 73 27.81 10.17 5.53
CA PRO A 73 27.17 10.47 4.24
C PRO A 73 27.29 9.31 3.24
N VAL A 74 26.32 9.22 2.33
CA VAL A 74 26.30 8.22 1.25
C VAL A 74 27.56 8.38 0.39
N GLY A 75 28.40 7.34 0.31
CA GLY A 75 29.53 7.33 -0.62
C GLY A 75 30.79 6.56 -0.20
N ARG A 76 30.85 5.95 0.99
CA ARG A 76 32.12 5.37 1.49
C ARG A 76 32.12 3.95 2.02
N ALA A 77 30.99 3.28 2.19
CA ALA A 77 30.97 1.92 2.71
C ALA A 77 30.10 1.02 1.82
N GLY A 78 30.75 0.22 0.98
CA GLY A 78 30.13 -0.96 0.34
C GLY A 78 30.58 -2.20 1.10
N GLY A 79 29.67 -3.13 1.41
CA GLY A 79 29.99 -4.41 2.05
C GLY A 79 29.21 -4.71 3.33
N SER A 80 29.63 -5.75 4.06
CA SER A 80 29.02 -6.21 5.32
C SER A 80 29.18 -5.19 6.46
N GLU A 81 30.33 -4.53 6.57
CA GLU A 81 30.61 -3.50 7.58
C GLU A 81 29.62 -2.32 7.48
N ALA A 82 29.23 -1.95 6.26
CA ALA A 82 28.23 -0.90 6.05
C ALA A 82 26.85 -1.29 6.61
N ARG A 83 26.50 -2.58 6.58
CA ARG A 83 25.22 -3.08 7.09
C ARG A 83 25.22 -3.14 8.62
N GLU A 84 26.32 -3.56 9.23
CA GLU A 84 26.46 -3.60 10.70
C GLU A 84 26.32 -2.20 11.30
N LEU A 85 27.02 -1.21 10.75
CA LEU A 85 26.88 0.20 11.16
C LEU A 85 25.43 0.70 11.06
N VAL A 86 24.72 0.32 9.99
CA VAL A 86 23.30 0.70 9.83
C VAL A 86 22.42 0.02 10.88
N LEU A 87 22.69 -1.23 11.24
CA LEU A 87 21.94 -1.95 12.28
C LEU A 87 22.20 -1.36 13.67
N GLU A 88 23.45 -0.98 13.97
CA GLU A 88 23.80 -0.28 15.22
C GLU A 88 23.07 1.08 15.31
N ALA A 89 23.07 1.86 14.23
CA ALA A 89 22.35 3.12 14.15
C ALA A 89 20.83 2.96 14.34
N ILE A 90 20.23 1.91 13.75
CA ILE A 90 18.82 1.55 13.95
C ILE A 90 18.56 1.23 15.43
N SER A 91 19.39 0.37 16.04
CA SER A 91 19.25 -0.01 17.45
C SER A 91 19.31 1.21 18.36
N ALA A 92 20.26 2.11 18.11
CA ALA A 92 20.42 3.35 18.86
C ALA A 92 19.21 4.28 18.73
N LEU A 93 18.69 4.49 17.52
CA LEU A 93 17.49 5.31 17.29
C LEU A 93 16.24 4.72 17.94
N ARG A 94 16.07 3.40 17.87
CA ARG A 94 14.90 2.73 18.46
C ARG A 94 14.89 2.76 19.98
N ALA A 95 16.06 2.81 20.61
CA ALA A 95 16.22 2.94 22.04
C ALA A 95 16.09 4.40 22.54
N LEU A 96 16.18 5.37 21.63
CA LEU A 96 16.11 6.79 21.98
C LEU A 96 14.67 7.20 22.31
N GLU A 97 14.51 7.99 23.38
CA GLU A 97 13.21 8.62 23.66
C GLU A 97 12.85 9.59 22.54
N LEU A 98 11.57 9.59 22.15
CA LEU A 98 11.06 10.57 21.21
C LEU A 98 11.18 11.98 21.77
N PRO A 99 11.58 12.97 20.94
CA PRO A 99 11.45 14.38 21.28
C PRO A 99 10.03 14.69 21.73
N VAL A 100 9.85 15.56 22.73
CA VAL A 100 8.54 15.84 23.33
C VAL A 100 7.48 16.19 22.29
N ALA A 101 7.83 17.00 21.29
CA ALA A 101 6.94 17.38 20.20
C ALA A 101 6.46 16.21 19.32
N ALA A 102 7.21 15.11 19.28
CA ALA A 102 6.93 13.92 18.48
C ALA A 102 6.24 12.78 19.25
N ARG A 103 5.92 12.97 20.54
CA ARG A 103 5.25 11.96 21.40
C ARG A 103 3.74 11.86 21.14
N VAL A 104 3.36 11.71 19.87
CA VAL A 104 1.95 11.60 19.43
C VAL A 104 1.31 10.37 20.10
N GLY A 105 0.15 10.56 20.72
CA GLY A 105 -0.55 9.47 21.42
C GLY A 105 0.24 8.88 22.61
N GLY A 106 1.22 9.60 23.15
CA GLY A 106 2.06 9.12 24.26
C GLY A 106 3.19 8.18 23.84
N ALA A 107 3.47 8.06 22.53
CA ALA A 107 4.57 7.22 22.04
C ALA A 107 5.93 7.64 22.64
N ALA A 108 6.63 6.68 23.23
CA ALA A 108 7.93 6.91 23.89
C ALA A 108 9.14 6.75 22.96
N SER A 109 9.01 5.97 21.88
CA SER A 109 10.08 5.67 20.92
C SER A 109 9.55 5.67 19.49
N ILE A 110 10.43 5.70 18.48
CA ILE A 110 10.00 5.64 17.06
C ILE A 110 9.22 4.35 16.74
N GLY A 111 9.55 3.24 17.42
CA GLY A 111 8.79 1.99 17.32
C GLY A 111 7.36 2.17 17.83
N ALA A 112 7.20 2.73 19.03
CA ALA A 112 5.89 3.01 19.61
C ALA A 112 5.08 4.02 18.76
N LEU A 113 5.72 5.06 18.21
CA LEU A 113 5.06 6.02 17.32
C LEU A 113 4.55 5.34 16.05
N CYS A 114 5.37 4.49 15.44
CA CYS A 114 4.93 3.68 14.31
C CYS A 114 3.71 2.81 14.68
N GLU A 115 3.74 2.11 15.81
CA GLU A 115 2.63 1.29 16.28
C GLU A 115 1.34 2.11 16.47
N THR A 116 1.43 3.25 17.17
CA THR A 116 0.30 4.18 17.38
C THR A 116 -0.28 4.68 16.06
N LEU A 117 0.57 5.14 15.14
CA LEU A 117 0.12 5.69 13.86
C LEU A 117 -0.47 4.62 12.95
N LEU A 118 0.09 3.40 12.97
CA LEU A 118 -0.48 2.28 12.23
C LEU A 118 -1.81 1.83 12.81
N ALA A 119 -1.94 1.77 14.13
CA ALA A 119 -3.21 1.48 14.79
C ALA A 119 -4.27 2.50 14.37
N ALA A 120 -3.94 3.80 14.39
CA ALA A 120 -4.83 4.85 13.92
C ALA A 120 -5.15 4.71 12.42
N ARG A 121 -4.16 4.39 11.57
CA ARG A 121 -4.35 4.20 10.13
C ARG A 121 -5.30 3.03 9.80
N TYR A 122 -5.29 1.98 10.62
CA TYR A 122 -6.13 0.81 10.45
C TYR A 122 -7.44 0.87 11.25
N ASP A 123 -7.63 1.90 12.10
CA ASP A 123 -8.89 2.15 12.77
C ASP A 123 -9.88 2.79 11.80
N VAL A 124 -10.62 1.94 11.11
CA VAL A 124 -11.61 2.32 10.10
C VAL A 124 -13.04 2.08 10.56
N ARG A 125 -13.26 1.90 11.87
CA ARG A 125 -14.56 1.48 12.41
C ARG A 125 -15.68 2.44 12.02
N GLU A 126 -15.39 3.73 12.00
CA GLU A 126 -16.33 4.81 11.67
C GLU A 126 -16.53 5.03 10.16
N LEU A 127 -15.75 4.36 9.29
CA LEU A 127 -15.89 4.53 7.84
C LEU A 127 -17.03 3.66 7.29
N THR A 128 -17.87 4.24 6.44
CA THR A 128 -18.82 3.48 5.63
C THR A 128 -18.08 2.58 4.63
N THR A 129 -18.74 1.53 4.10
CA THR A 129 -18.16 0.71 3.02
C THR A 129 -17.71 1.55 1.83
N LEU A 130 -18.47 2.59 1.48
CA LEU A 130 -18.14 3.49 0.38
C LEU A 130 -16.87 4.30 0.65
N GLU A 131 -16.69 4.79 1.88
CA GLU A 131 -15.48 5.51 2.29
C GLU A 131 -14.27 4.58 2.32
N LEU A 132 -14.42 3.34 2.81
CA LEU A 132 -13.37 2.32 2.77
C LEU A 132 -12.89 2.02 1.35
N LEU A 133 -13.81 1.87 0.40
CA LEU A 133 -13.48 1.65 -1.01
C LEU A 133 -12.70 2.82 -1.63
N ARG A 134 -12.77 4.02 -1.04
CA ARG A 134 -12.08 5.22 -1.50
C ARG A 134 -10.78 5.50 -0.74
N TRP A 135 -10.73 5.13 0.53
CA TRP A 135 -9.68 5.50 1.48
C TRP A 135 -8.26 5.18 0.99
N ASP A 136 -8.03 3.95 0.52
CA ASP A 136 -6.71 3.52 0.01
C ASP A 136 -6.79 2.97 -1.42
N CYS A 137 -7.50 3.68 -2.28
CA CYS A 137 -7.70 3.32 -3.68
C CYS A 137 -6.55 3.78 -4.58
N LYS A 138 -6.10 2.90 -5.48
CA LYS A 138 -5.24 3.27 -6.61
C LYS A 138 -5.98 3.09 -7.91
N GLU A 139 -5.75 4.00 -8.84
CA GLU A 139 -6.29 3.96 -10.18
C GLU A 139 -5.16 3.82 -11.20
N GLY A 140 -5.45 3.10 -12.27
CA GLY A 140 -4.70 3.15 -13.51
C GLY A 140 -5.64 3.13 -14.71
N VAL A 141 -5.13 3.54 -15.85
CA VAL A 141 -5.88 3.59 -17.11
C VAL A 141 -5.21 2.63 -18.09
N ARG A 142 -6.03 1.82 -18.77
CA ARG A 142 -5.59 0.90 -19.82
C ARG A 142 -6.18 1.35 -21.15
N GLY A 143 -5.34 1.46 -22.18
CA GLY A 143 -5.72 2.01 -23.48
C GLY A 143 -5.63 3.54 -23.52
N GLU A 144 -5.96 4.12 -24.67
CA GLU A 144 -5.93 5.56 -24.93
C GLU A 144 -7.29 6.04 -25.47
N GLY A 145 -7.58 7.33 -25.28
CA GLY A 145 -8.79 7.97 -25.79
C GLY A 145 -10.10 7.49 -25.13
N ASP A 146 -11.20 7.58 -25.87
CA ASP A 146 -12.57 7.33 -25.38
C ASP A 146 -12.85 5.85 -25.04
N GLY A 147 -11.98 4.94 -25.51
CA GLY A 147 -12.03 3.50 -25.18
C GLY A 147 -11.19 3.10 -23.97
N ALA A 148 -10.57 4.05 -23.28
CA ALA A 148 -9.68 3.75 -22.17
C ALA A 148 -10.43 3.21 -20.95
N MET A 149 -10.02 2.04 -20.48
CA MET A 149 -10.60 1.38 -19.32
C MET A 149 -9.91 1.86 -18.04
N ARG A 150 -10.69 2.41 -17.11
CA ARG A 150 -10.20 2.71 -15.76
C ARG A 150 -10.27 1.48 -14.87
N VAL A 151 -9.16 1.16 -14.23
CA VAL A 151 -8.99 0.05 -13.29
C VAL A 151 -8.68 0.63 -11.92
N ARG A 152 -9.49 0.28 -10.92
CA ARG A 152 -9.29 0.72 -9.54
C ARG A 152 -9.06 -0.45 -8.61
N ILE A 153 -8.13 -0.32 -7.66
CA ILE A 153 -7.91 -1.30 -6.60
C ILE A 153 -7.87 -0.58 -5.25
N ALA A 154 -8.87 -0.82 -4.43
CA ALA A 154 -8.93 -0.38 -3.05
C ALA A 154 -8.27 -1.42 -2.14
N ALA A 155 -7.32 -1.01 -1.31
CA ALA A 155 -6.84 -1.84 -0.21
C ALA A 155 -7.79 -1.69 0.99
N ILE A 156 -8.39 -2.79 1.41
CA ILE A 156 -9.36 -2.84 2.50
C ILE A 156 -8.69 -3.52 3.70
N CYS A 157 -8.74 -2.89 4.87
CA CYS A 157 -8.16 -3.41 6.12
C CYS A 157 -9.11 -4.33 6.91
N GLU A 158 -10.11 -4.86 6.22
CA GLU A 158 -11.08 -5.85 6.70
C GLU A 158 -10.96 -7.12 5.85
N THR A 159 -11.37 -8.27 6.37
CA THR A 159 -11.51 -9.52 5.61
C THR A 159 -12.75 -9.47 4.71
N VAL A 160 -12.94 -10.46 3.83
CA VAL A 160 -14.18 -10.51 3.02
C VAL A 160 -15.43 -10.66 3.90
N PRO A 161 -15.48 -11.55 4.91
CA PRO A 161 -16.62 -11.63 5.82
C PRO A 161 -16.92 -10.31 6.56
N GLU A 162 -15.88 -9.64 7.09
CA GLU A 162 -16.01 -8.35 7.77
C GLU A 162 -16.56 -7.26 6.82
N LEU A 163 -16.02 -7.20 5.58
CA LEU A 163 -16.47 -6.26 4.56
C LEU A 163 -17.94 -6.52 4.16
N LEU A 164 -18.32 -7.78 3.97
CA LEU A 164 -19.71 -8.15 3.67
C LEU A 164 -20.64 -7.76 4.83
N GLN A 165 -20.25 -8.05 6.07
CA GLN A 165 -21.02 -7.69 7.26
C GLN A 165 -21.23 -6.18 7.35
N ARG A 166 -20.17 -5.37 7.15
CA ARG A 166 -20.26 -3.90 7.15
C ARG A 166 -21.19 -3.38 6.05
N SER A 167 -21.32 -4.11 4.96
CA SER A 167 -22.11 -3.73 3.79
C SER A 167 -23.55 -4.26 3.84
N ASP A 168 -24.03 -4.76 4.98
CA ASP A 168 -25.34 -5.43 5.09
C ASP A 168 -25.49 -6.60 4.09
N GLY A 169 -24.38 -7.29 3.79
CA GLY A 169 -24.30 -8.42 2.88
C GLY A 169 -23.83 -8.08 1.46
N ALA A 170 -23.95 -9.06 0.57
CA ALA A 170 -23.41 -8.97 -0.79
C ALA A 170 -24.07 -7.88 -1.64
N ALA A 171 -25.40 -7.72 -1.54
CA ALA A 171 -26.14 -6.73 -2.30
C ALA A 171 -25.75 -5.29 -1.91
N GLY A 172 -25.55 -5.02 -0.62
CA GLY A 172 -25.10 -3.69 -0.18
C GLY A 172 -23.63 -3.43 -0.55
N LEU A 173 -22.76 -4.46 -0.57
CA LEU A 173 -21.41 -4.31 -1.10
C LEU A 173 -21.43 -4.00 -2.60
N GLU A 174 -22.28 -4.68 -3.38
CA GLU A 174 -22.45 -4.40 -4.81
C GLU A 174 -22.90 -2.95 -5.05
N ALA A 175 -23.88 -2.48 -4.27
CA ALA A 175 -24.37 -1.11 -4.34
C ALA A 175 -23.28 -0.09 -3.97
N ALA A 176 -22.48 -0.37 -2.94
CA ALA A 176 -21.36 0.48 -2.53
C ALA A 176 -20.25 0.53 -3.59
N MET A 177 -19.89 -0.61 -4.18
CA MET A 177 -18.90 -0.68 -5.26
C MET A 177 -19.39 0.01 -6.53
N ARG A 178 -20.67 -0.13 -6.88
CA ARG A 178 -21.31 0.64 -7.96
C ARG A 178 -21.19 2.14 -7.72
N ASN A 179 -21.56 2.62 -6.53
CA ASN A 179 -21.47 4.04 -6.17
C ASN A 179 -20.01 4.55 -6.20
N ALA A 180 -19.06 3.72 -5.78
CA ALA A 180 -17.63 4.03 -5.85
C ALA A 180 -17.14 4.17 -7.30
N CYS A 181 -17.77 3.48 -8.27
CA CYS A 181 -17.47 3.60 -9.69
C CYS A 181 -18.02 4.91 -10.30
N GLU A 182 -19.26 5.28 -10.00
CA GLU A 182 -20.01 6.37 -10.66
C GLU A 182 -19.50 7.79 -10.34
N ARG A 183 -19.05 8.05 -9.11
CA ARG A 183 -18.82 9.44 -8.61
C ARG A 183 -17.61 10.21 -9.18
N ASN A 184 -16.82 9.62 -10.08
CA ASN A 184 -15.58 10.22 -10.60
C ASN A 184 -15.62 10.56 -12.10
N GLY A 185 -16.81 10.87 -12.63
CA GLY A 185 -16.97 11.52 -13.94
C GLY A 185 -16.55 10.67 -15.16
N GLY A 186 -16.53 9.34 -15.03
CA GLY A 186 -16.24 8.43 -16.14
C GLY A 186 -16.57 6.99 -15.76
N ALA A 187 -16.92 6.16 -16.76
CA ALA A 187 -17.18 4.75 -16.56
C ALA A 187 -15.90 4.05 -16.08
N VAL A 188 -15.87 3.70 -14.78
CA VAL A 188 -14.87 2.77 -14.28
C VAL A 188 -15.18 1.41 -14.91
N GLY A 189 -14.21 0.83 -15.62
CA GLY A 189 -14.38 -0.50 -16.18
C GLY A 189 -14.44 -1.53 -15.07
N VAL A 190 -13.53 -1.46 -14.10
CA VAL A 190 -13.50 -2.42 -12.99
C VAL A 190 -13.00 -1.79 -11.70
N LEU A 191 -13.67 -2.12 -10.60
CA LEU A 191 -13.23 -1.83 -9.24
C LEU A 191 -12.96 -3.14 -8.50
N PHE A 192 -11.78 -3.22 -7.92
CA PHE A 192 -11.38 -4.30 -7.03
C PHE A 192 -11.30 -3.82 -5.59
N ALA A 193 -11.80 -4.62 -4.65
CA ALA A 193 -11.54 -4.51 -3.22
C ALA A 193 -10.59 -5.65 -2.82
N LEU A 194 -9.37 -5.30 -2.45
CA LEU A 194 -8.34 -6.23 -1.97
C LEU A 194 -8.33 -6.20 -0.44
N THR A 195 -8.84 -7.25 0.20
CA THR A 195 -8.98 -7.34 1.65
C THR A 195 -7.66 -7.67 2.34
N LYS A 196 -7.62 -7.53 3.67
CA LYS A 196 -6.52 -8.07 4.48
C LYS A 196 -6.55 -9.60 4.47
N GLU A 197 -5.49 -10.19 5.01
CA GLU A 197 -5.38 -11.64 5.19
C GLU A 197 -6.43 -12.14 6.19
N ASP A 198 -7.02 -13.28 5.88
CA ASP A 198 -7.97 -13.99 6.71
C ASP A 198 -7.33 -15.30 7.19
N GLU A 199 -6.94 -15.33 8.47
CA GLU A 199 -6.35 -16.52 9.11
C GLU A 199 -7.30 -17.71 9.10
N ALA A 200 -8.62 -17.48 9.18
CA ALA A 200 -9.61 -18.55 9.09
C ALA A 200 -9.65 -19.20 7.69
N GLN A 201 -9.12 -18.51 6.67
CA GLN A 201 -8.97 -19.00 5.30
C GLN A 201 -7.51 -19.33 4.96
N GLY A 202 -6.70 -19.68 5.96
CA GLY A 202 -5.32 -20.10 5.77
C GLY A 202 -4.37 -18.95 5.41
N GLY A 203 -4.62 -17.75 5.94
CA GLY A 203 -3.77 -16.57 5.75
C GLY A 203 -3.83 -16.00 4.33
N ARG A 204 -4.97 -16.15 3.65
CA ARG A 204 -5.18 -15.64 2.29
C ARG A 204 -5.98 -14.34 2.29
N LYS A 205 -5.72 -13.48 1.31
CA LYS A 205 -6.51 -12.28 1.07
C LYS A 205 -7.71 -12.62 0.19
N GLY A 206 -8.75 -11.81 0.26
CA GLY A 206 -9.84 -11.80 -0.70
C GLY A 206 -9.65 -10.70 -1.73
N LEU A 207 -10.04 -10.99 -2.95
CA LEU A 207 -10.16 -10.02 -4.03
C LEU A 207 -11.60 -10.04 -4.51
N VAL A 208 -12.35 -8.98 -4.21
CA VAL A 208 -13.71 -8.78 -4.72
C VAL A 208 -13.63 -7.87 -5.93
N ALA A 209 -14.15 -8.31 -7.07
CA ALA A 209 -14.26 -7.51 -8.28
C ALA A 209 -15.72 -7.14 -8.52
N TYR A 210 -15.96 -5.86 -8.80
CA TYR A 210 -17.22 -5.37 -9.31
C TYR A 210 -17.13 -5.19 -10.82
N VAL A 211 -18.04 -5.87 -11.53
CA VAL A 211 -18.21 -5.76 -12.98
C VAL A 211 -19.23 -4.65 -13.24
N GLY A 212 -18.73 -3.47 -13.65
CA GLY A 212 -19.54 -2.28 -13.89
C GLY A 212 -20.45 -2.34 -15.13
N GLY A 213 -21.27 -1.30 -15.31
CA GLY A 213 -22.17 -1.06 -16.46
C GLY A 213 -23.63 -1.38 -16.16
N GLU A 214 -24.59 -0.56 -16.57
CA GLU A 214 -26.00 -1.01 -16.54
C GLU A 214 -26.20 -2.16 -17.54
N ALA A 215 -27.36 -2.84 -17.53
CA ALA A 215 -27.66 -3.86 -18.54
C ALA A 215 -27.56 -3.34 -20.00
N VAL A 216 -27.54 -2.01 -20.17
CA VAL A 216 -27.41 -1.28 -21.42
C VAL A 216 -25.95 -1.25 -21.95
N ASP A 217 -24.94 -1.51 -21.10
CA ASP A 217 -23.51 -1.45 -21.45
C ASP A 217 -22.88 -2.86 -21.61
N ALA A 218 -23.53 -3.72 -22.41
CA ALA A 218 -23.05 -5.08 -22.70
C ALA A 218 -21.57 -5.15 -23.17
N PRO A 219 -21.06 -4.22 -24.00
CA PRO A 219 -19.64 -4.22 -24.41
C PRO A 219 -18.67 -4.01 -23.24
N ILE A 220 -19.01 -3.13 -22.28
CA ILE A 220 -18.18 -2.87 -21.10
C ILE A 220 -18.16 -4.11 -20.20
N THR A 221 -19.33 -4.71 -19.97
CA THR A 221 -19.43 -5.95 -19.19
C THR A 221 -18.59 -7.07 -19.80
N ALA A 222 -18.65 -7.26 -21.13
CA ALA A 222 -17.84 -8.26 -21.82
C ALA A 222 -16.33 -7.99 -21.72
N LEU A 223 -15.91 -6.73 -21.88
CA LEU A 223 -14.51 -6.33 -21.72
C LEU A 223 -13.99 -6.64 -20.32
N VAL A 224 -14.79 -6.34 -19.29
CA VAL A 224 -14.41 -6.59 -17.90
C VAL A 224 -14.37 -8.07 -17.59
N CYS A 225 -15.35 -8.86 -18.06
CA CYS A 225 -15.29 -10.32 -17.95
C CYS A 225 -14.03 -10.88 -18.62
N GLY A 226 -13.71 -10.43 -19.84
CA GLY A 226 -12.49 -10.83 -20.54
C GLY A 226 -11.20 -10.45 -19.79
N LEU A 227 -11.19 -9.31 -19.09
CA LEU A 227 -10.10 -8.94 -18.19
C LEU A 227 -9.99 -9.89 -17.00
N LEU A 228 -11.11 -10.18 -16.33
CA LEU A 228 -11.13 -11.10 -15.18
C LEU A 228 -10.64 -12.50 -15.59
N ASP A 229 -11.07 -12.99 -16.75
CA ASP A 229 -10.63 -14.26 -17.33
C ASP A 229 -9.14 -14.24 -17.68
N ALA A 230 -8.64 -13.15 -18.27
CA ALA A 230 -7.21 -13.00 -18.56
C ALA A 230 -6.34 -13.03 -17.30
N ILE A 231 -6.78 -12.34 -16.23
CA ILE A 231 -6.06 -12.33 -14.95
C ILE A 231 -6.06 -13.72 -14.31
N ALA A 232 -7.21 -14.41 -14.30
CA ALA A 232 -7.33 -15.75 -13.73
C ALA A 232 -6.53 -16.79 -14.54
N GLY A 233 -6.50 -16.63 -15.86
CA GLY A 233 -5.81 -17.49 -16.81
C GLY A 233 -4.32 -17.21 -16.97
N THR A 234 -3.73 -16.30 -16.19
CA THR A 234 -2.30 -15.97 -16.26
C THR A 234 -1.47 -16.90 -15.36
N PRO A 235 -0.79 -17.94 -15.89
CA PRO A 235 0.03 -18.84 -15.08
C PRO A 235 1.33 -18.18 -14.58
N SER A 236 1.85 -17.20 -15.34
CA SER A 236 3.07 -16.46 -15.00
C SER A 236 3.00 -15.03 -15.53
N LEU A 237 3.67 -14.10 -14.86
CA LEU A 237 3.66 -12.68 -15.24
C LEU A 237 4.48 -12.41 -16.52
N PRO A 238 4.16 -11.36 -17.30
CA PRO A 238 4.96 -10.94 -18.44
C PRO A 238 6.38 -10.60 -18.00
N SER A 239 7.36 -10.76 -18.89
CA SER A 239 8.79 -10.55 -18.60
C SER A 239 9.10 -9.18 -17.97
N ALA A 240 8.38 -8.14 -18.42
CA ALA A 240 8.49 -6.80 -17.87
C ALA A 240 8.13 -6.71 -16.37
N LEU A 241 7.15 -7.49 -15.90
CA LEU A 241 6.77 -7.54 -14.48
C LEU A 241 7.57 -8.57 -13.70
N SER A 242 7.83 -9.75 -14.26
CA SER A 242 8.56 -10.81 -13.56
C SER A 242 10.01 -10.46 -13.29
N SER A 243 10.62 -9.60 -14.11
CA SER A 243 11.95 -9.05 -13.88
C SER A 243 12.00 -7.97 -12.79
N ASN A 244 10.88 -7.35 -12.46
CA ASN A 244 10.81 -6.24 -11.51
C ASN A 244 11.14 -6.71 -10.08
N PRO A 245 12.05 -6.02 -9.36
CA PRO A 245 12.46 -6.40 -8.01
C PRO A 245 11.31 -6.56 -7.00
N LEU A 246 10.26 -5.74 -7.11
CA LEU A 246 9.10 -5.80 -6.21
C LEU A 246 8.34 -7.12 -6.36
N PHE A 247 8.14 -7.58 -7.60
CA PHE A 247 7.43 -8.83 -7.88
C PHE A 247 8.25 -10.04 -7.45
N LYS A 248 9.57 -10.04 -7.71
CA LYS A 248 10.51 -11.07 -7.24
C LYS A 248 10.54 -11.17 -5.71
N ALA A 249 10.61 -10.03 -5.03
CA ALA A 249 10.61 -9.99 -3.57
C ALA A 249 9.29 -10.56 -2.99
N GLN A 250 8.19 -10.47 -3.74
CA GLN A 250 6.88 -11.02 -3.36
C GLN A 250 6.61 -12.42 -3.93
N ARG A 251 7.53 -12.99 -4.73
CA ARG A 251 7.44 -14.31 -5.37
C ARG A 251 6.16 -14.51 -6.20
N ILE A 252 5.67 -13.45 -6.86
CA ILE A 252 4.44 -13.50 -7.67
C ILE A 252 4.72 -14.07 -9.07
N GLU A 253 5.95 -13.97 -9.56
CA GLU A 253 6.33 -14.37 -10.91
C GLU A 253 6.19 -15.86 -11.21
N GLN A 254 6.34 -16.73 -10.19
CA GLN A 254 6.45 -18.18 -10.36
C GLN A 254 5.09 -18.87 -10.41
N GLU A 255 4.11 -18.37 -9.67
CA GLU A 255 2.81 -19.04 -9.49
C GLU A 255 1.63 -18.07 -9.70
N GLY A 256 1.91 -16.89 -10.26
CA GLY A 256 0.95 -15.83 -10.50
C GLY A 256 0.26 -15.33 -9.22
N PHE A 257 -0.96 -14.84 -9.38
CA PHE A 257 -1.79 -14.36 -8.27
C PHE A 257 -2.60 -15.48 -7.60
N GLY A 258 -2.81 -16.61 -8.30
CA GLY A 258 -3.65 -17.72 -7.83
C GLY A 258 -5.15 -17.40 -7.85
N ILE A 259 -5.57 -16.50 -8.73
CA ILE A 259 -6.96 -16.03 -8.84
C ILE A 259 -7.83 -17.11 -9.50
N ARG A 260 -8.94 -17.40 -8.85
CA ARG A 260 -10.07 -18.19 -9.33
C ARG A 260 -11.35 -17.48 -8.94
N TRP A 261 -12.13 -17.04 -9.93
CA TRP A 261 -13.32 -16.24 -9.68
C TRP A 261 -14.52 -17.12 -9.32
N GLU A 262 -15.20 -16.74 -8.27
CA GLU A 262 -16.47 -17.33 -7.82
C GLU A 262 -17.54 -16.23 -7.84
N ALA A 263 -18.77 -16.61 -8.17
CA ALA A 263 -19.91 -15.69 -8.06
C ALA A 263 -20.27 -15.48 -6.58
N VAL A 264 -20.72 -14.28 -6.24
CA VAL A 264 -21.21 -13.98 -4.88
C VAL A 264 -22.73 -14.11 -4.88
N GLU A 265 -23.29 -14.98 -4.04
CA GLU A 265 -24.73 -15.15 -3.92
C GLU A 265 -25.41 -13.84 -3.51
N GLY A 266 -26.53 -13.50 -4.16
CA GLY A 266 -27.26 -12.25 -3.93
C GLY A 266 -26.63 -10.99 -4.54
N ALA A 267 -25.49 -11.10 -5.24
CA ALA A 267 -24.81 -9.99 -5.90
C ALA A 267 -24.23 -10.44 -7.27
N PRO A 268 -25.05 -10.46 -8.33
CA PRO A 268 -24.69 -11.05 -9.61
C PRO A 268 -23.52 -10.35 -10.32
N ARG A 269 -23.17 -9.12 -9.94
CA ARG A 269 -22.07 -8.33 -10.53
C ARG A 269 -20.78 -8.40 -9.73
N LEU A 270 -20.81 -9.07 -8.57
CA LEU A 270 -19.62 -9.34 -7.80
C LEU A 270 -19.01 -10.68 -8.19
N ARG A 271 -17.68 -10.67 -8.24
CA ARG A 271 -16.86 -11.88 -8.27
C ARG A 271 -15.91 -11.83 -7.09
N VAL A 272 -15.66 -12.96 -6.45
CA VAL A 272 -14.70 -13.07 -5.35
C VAL A 272 -13.62 -14.07 -5.71
N SER A 273 -12.42 -13.85 -5.22
CA SER A 273 -11.32 -14.79 -5.36
C SER A 273 -10.40 -14.78 -4.14
N SER A 274 -9.83 -15.93 -3.82
CA SER A 274 -8.78 -16.04 -2.81
C SER A 274 -7.41 -15.75 -3.41
N LEU A 275 -6.74 -14.74 -2.86
CA LEU A 275 -5.44 -14.24 -3.28
C LEU A 275 -4.37 -14.56 -2.22
N ARG A 276 -3.12 -14.68 -2.64
CA ARG A 276 -1.99 -14.87 -1.70
C ARG A 276 -1.80 -13.64 -0.81
N ALA A 277 -1.38 -13.87 0.44
CA ALA A 277 -0.95 -12.84 1.39
C ALA A 277 0.00 -11.81 0.78
N ALA A 278 1.04 -12.28 0.07
CA ALA A 278 2.08 -11.42 -0.48
C ALA A 278 1.58 -10.44 -1.57
N ALA A 279 0.44 -10.73 -2.20
CA ALA A 279 -0.11 -9.87 -3.24
C ALA A 279 -0.63 -8.55 -2.63
N THR A 280 -0.36 -7.46 -3.34
CA THR A 280 -0.75 -6.11 -2.91
C THR A 280 -1.35 -5.36 -4.09
N ARG A 281 -2.07 -4.26 -3.85
CA ARG A 281 -2.48 -3.35 -4.92
C ARG A 281 -1.30 -2.84 -5.77
N LYS A 282 -0.08 -2.74 -5.19
CA LYS A 282 1.12 -2.28 -5.90
C LYS A 282 1.64 -3.31 -6.91
N THR A 283 1.31 -4.60 -6.74
CA THR A 283 1.66 -5.66 -7.68
C THR A 283 0.49 -6.06 -8.56
N LEU A 284 -0.74 -6.05 -8.03
CA LEU A 284 -1.93 -6.38 -8.79
C LEU A 284 -2.26 -5.30 -9.83
N LEU A 285 -2.24 -4.01 -9.51
CA LEU A 285 -2.64 -2.96 -10.47
C LEU A 285 -1.75 -2.95 -11.72
N PRO A 286 -0.39 -2.90 -11.63
CA PRO A 286 0.44 -2.97 -12.83
C PRO A 286 0.24 -4.26 -13.62
N ALA A 287 -0.02 -5.37 -12.93
CA ALA A 287 -0.33 -6.62 -13.60
C ALA A 287 -1.66 -6.57 -14.35
N VAL A 288 -2.74 -6.08 -13.76
CA VAL A 288 -4.03 -5.92 -14.43
C VAL A 288 -3.94 -4.99 -15.66
N LEU A 289 -3.12 -3.94 -15.58
CA LEU A 289 -2.91 -3.01 -16.70
C LEU A 289 -2.10 -3.63 -17.85
N GLN A 290 -1.26 -4.63 -17.58
CA GLN A 290 -0.42 -5.29 -18.59
C GLN A 290 -0.93 -6.68 -19.01
N LEU A 291 -1.72 -7.34 -18.17
CA LEU A 291 -2.33 -8.64 -18.38
C LEU A 291 -3.73 -8.44 -18.96
N GLY A 292 -3.81 -8.40 -20.28
CA GLY A 292 -5.10 -8.52 -20.94
C GLY A 292 -5.08 -8.01 -22.36
N LEU A 293 -5.85 -8.74 -23.19
CA LEU A 293 -6.32 -8.53 -24.56
C LEU A 293 -5.56 -7.51 -25.42
N SER A 294 -4.93 -8.00 -26.49
CA SER A 294 -4.84 -7.23 -27.73
C SER A 294 -6.27 -6.89 -28.13
N LEU A 295 -6.66 -5.62 -27.95
CA LEU A 295 -7.93 -5.09 -28.46
C LEU A 295 -7.89 -5.06 -29.99
#